data_AF-A2EYW4-F1
#
_entry.id   AF-A2EYW4-F1
#
_cell.length_a   1.000
_cell.length_b   1.000
_cell.length_c   1.000
_cell.angle_alpha   90.00
_cell.angle_beta   90.00
_cell.angle_gamma   90.00
#
_symmetry.space_group_name_H-M   'P 1'
#
loop_
_entity.id
_entity.type
_entity.pdbx_description
1 polymer ?
#
loop_
_entity_poly.entity_id
_entity_poly.type
_entity_poly.pdbx_seq_one_letter_code
_entity_poly.pdbx_strand_id
1 'polypeptide(L)'
;MNDNTYGLFSATDSSLKLSEIYIGQNQAMHGSCIFGFNSSILLIDSKIECCYSSGNGGAIYVYDGNISLLNIIFFSNSAQLGGDIYLTGKFNATLDHIKSSKSMAYIIGKCIYADGTGIITVNRSQFNYHIEEEAIYCEDGVNITFDNNRKPLLRQNATRNINVIKYQQKVKVKKETHYILFVMLSFVTIVVVLVAVYANRAMKRGKVEQILHELGKANDTKFK
;
A
#
# COMPACT_ATOMS: atom_id res chain seq x y z
N MET A 1 28.36 1.14 33.49
CA MET A 1 27.54 0.55 32.42
C MET A 1 26.16 1.14 32.62
N ASN A 2 25.66 1.93 31.65
CA ASN A 2 24.29 2.43 31.71
C ASN A 2 23.43 1.43 30.92
N ASP A 3 22.64 0.67 31.66
CA ASP A 3 22.11 -0.65 31.29
C ASP A 3 20.94 -0.66 30.29
N ASN A 4 20.81 0.31 29.38
CA ASN A 4 19.71 0.34 28.40
C ASN A 4 20.12 0.87 27.02
N THR A 5 21.40 0.78 26.63
CA THR A 5 21.84 1.36 25.35
C THR A 5 21.33 0.56 24.14
N TYR A 6 21.25 -0.77 24.26
CA TYR A 6 21.01 -1.68 23.13
C TYR A 6 19.92 -2.72 23.44
N GLY A 7 19.46 -3.40 22.40
CA GLY A 7 18.37 -4.37 22.51
C GLY A 7 18.65 -5.63 23.32
N LEU A 8 17.57 -6.35 23.60
CA LEU A 8 17.58 -7.66 24.27
C LEU A 8 18.61 -8.63 23.66
N PHE A 9 18.74 -8.63 22.33
CA PHE A 9 19.81 -9.33 21.63
C PHE A 9 20.78 -8.32 21.01
N SER A 10 22.08 -8.53 21.21
CA SER A 10 23.12 -7.71 20.63
C SER A 10 24.15 -8.57 19.90
N ALA A 11 24.50 -8.18 18.68
CA ALA A 11 25.52 -8.81 17.86
C ALA A 11 26.56 -7.78 17.43
N THR A 12 27.78 -7.93 17.96
CA THR A 12 28.93 -7.09 17.61
C THR A 12 30.00 -7.98 16.97
N ASP A 13 30.50 -7.63 15.79
CA ASP A 13 31.54 -8.38 15.06
C ASP A 13 31.23 -9.88 14.92
N SER A 14 29.94 -10.22 14.80
CA SER A 14 29.43 -11.59 14.92
C SER A 14 28.14 -11.81 14.12
N SER A 15 27.59 -13.02 14.20
CA SER A 15 26.32 -13.35 13.56
C SER A 15 25.27 -13.76 14.59
N LEU A 16 24.06 -13.24 14.45
CA LEU A 16 22.89 -13.62 15.24
C LEU A 16 21.86 -14.29 14.35
N LYS A 17 21.41 -15.48 14.73
CA LYS A 17 20.37 -16.22 14.03
C LYS A 17 19.29 -16.59 15.02
N LEU A 18 18.06 -16.15 14.76
CA LEU A 18 16.90 -16.49 15.59
C LEU A 18 15.75 -16.93 14.68
N SER A 19 15.00 -17.93 15.14
CA SER A 19 13.88 -18.51 14.40
C SER A 19 12.75 -18.87 15.34
N GLU A 20 11.51 -18.67 14.90
CA GLU A 20 10.30 -19.07 15.65
C GLU A 20 10.20 -18.42 17.03
N ILE A 21 10.61 -17.15 17.14
CA ILE A 21 10.60 -16.42 18.41
C ILE A 21 9.59 -15.28 18.44
N TYR A 22 9.22 -14.94 19.66
CA TYR A 22 8.50 -13.73 20.00
C TYR A 22 9.39 -12.81 20.83
N ILE A 23 9.54 -11.56 20.41
CA ILE A 23 10.23 -10.52 21.17
C ILE A 23 9.27 -9.35 21.34
N GLY A 24 9.11 -8.81 22.55
CA GLY A 24 8.32 -7.59 22.68
C GLY A 24 8.43 -6.91 24.03
N GLN A 25 7.83 -5.72 24.12
CA GLN A 25 7.78 -4.90 25.32
C GLN A 25 9.16 -4.50 25.88
N ASN A 26 10.17 -4.40 25.00
CA ASN A 26 11.50 -3.95 25.40
C ASN A 26 11.66 -2.44 25.22
N GLN A 27 12.57 -1.87 25.99
CA GLN A 27 12.94 -0.45 25.92
C GLN A 27 14.46 -0.31 25.91
N ALA A 28 14.98 0.46 24.96
CA ALA A 28 16.41 0.79 24.91
C ALA A 28 16.64 2.14 24.21
N MET A 29 17.89 2.58 24.10
CA MET A 29 18.26 3.75 23.31
C MET A 29 18.34 3.45 21.81
N HIS A 30 18.79 2.25 21.43
CA HIS A 30 18.89 1.82 20.03
C HIS A 30 18.50 0.35 19.87
N GLY A 31 17.63 0.06 18.89
CA GLY A 31 17.29 -1.32 18.53
C GLY A 31 16.74 -2.10 19.70
N SER A 32 15.66 -1.65 20.35
CA SER A 32 15.30 -2.13 21.70
C SER A 32 15.06 -3.63 21.83
N CYS A 33 14.80 -4.30 20.72
CA CYS A 33 14.68 -5.75 20.66
C CYS A 33 15.95 -6.39 20.09
N ILE A 34 16.53 -5.87 19.02
CA ILE A 34 17.77 -6.37 18.42
C ILE A 34 18.70 -5.21 18.01
N PHE A 35 19.97 -5.30 18.41
CA PHE A 35 21.04 -4.42 17.97
C PHE A 35 22.14 -5.19 17.23
N GLY A 36 22.61 -4.62 16.11
CA GLY A 36 23.74 -5.15 15.35
C GLY A 36 24.78 -4.08 15.06
N PHE A 37 26.05 -4.38 15.36
CA PHE A 37 27.21 -3.57 14.95
C PHE A 37 28.23 -4.45 14.23
N ASN A 38 28.56 -4.14 12.98
CA ASN A 38 29.45 -4.96 12.16
C ASN A 38 29.07 -6.45 12.17
N SER A 39 27.78 -6.74 11.99
CA SER A 39 27.22 -8.06 12.24
C SER A 39 26.30 -8.54 11.11
N SER A 40 25.98 -9.83 11.14
CA SER A 40 24.98 -10.44 10.25
C SER A 40 23.82 -11.02 11.06
N ILE A 41 22.63 -10.45 10.88
CA ILE A 41 21.41 -10.84 11.60
C ILE A 41 20.48 -11.60 10.64
N LEU A 42 20.05 -12.79 11.05
CA LEU A 42 19.02 -13.58 10.38
C LEU A 42 17.85 -13.82 11.33
N LEU A 43 16.65 -13.42 10.92
CA LEU A 43 15.42 -13.68 11.65
C LEU A 43 14.43 -14.41 10.75
N ILE A 44 13.84 -15.49 11.27
CA ILE A 44 12.90 -16.34 10.51
C ILE A 44 11.65 -16.60 11.35
N ASP A 45 10.47 -16.52 10.74
CA ASP A 45 9.19 -16.97 11.33
C ASP A 45 8.92 -16.38 12.72
N SER A 46 9.22 -15.09 12.90
CA SER A 46 9.23 -14.45 14.22
C SER A 46 8.33 -13.23 14.28
N LYS A 47 7.95 -12.84 15.50
CA LYS A 47 7.15 -11.64 15.77
C LYS A 47 7.90 -10.71 16.72
N ILE A 48 7.97 -9.43 16.35
CA ILE A 48 8.53 -8.37 17.18
C ILE A 48 7.48 -7.28 17.43
N GLU A 49 7.10 -7.05 18.69
CA GLU A 49 6.04 -6.08 18.99
C GLU A 49 6.23 -5.22 20.24
N CYS A 50 5.63 -4.04 20.22
CA CYS A 50 5.62 -3.10 21.34
C CYS A 50 7.04 -2.77 21.85
N CYS A 51 8.03 -2.79 20.97
CA CYS A 51 9.42 -2.42 21.25
C CYS A 51 9.55 -0.89 21.12
N TYR A 52 10.12 -0.23 22.13
CA TYR A 52 10.31 1.23 22.16
C TYR A 52 11.78 1.61 22.24
N SER A 53 12.24 2.40 21.28
CA SER A 53 13.58 2.99 21.29
C SER A 53 13.48 4.49 21.55
N SER A 54 14.20 5.01 22.54
CA SER A 54 14.26 6.47 22.76
C SER A 54 15.10 7.20 21.70
N GLY A 55 15.97 6.46 21.00
CA GLY A 55 16.70 6.91 19.81
C GLY A 55 16.17 6.24 18.55
N ASN A 56 16.97 5.37 17.95
CA ASN A 56 16.75 4.86 16.59
C ASN A 56 16.41 3.36 16.58
N GLY A 57 15.62 2.93 15.60
CA GLY A 57 15.28 1.53 15.38
C GLY A 57 14.42 0.97 16.49
N GLY A 58 13.10 1.10 16.39
CA GLY A 58 12.20 0.76 17.50
C GLY A 58 12.33 -0.70 17.90
N ALA A 59 12.29 -1.60 16.91
CA ALA A 59 12.59 -3.01 17.11
C ALA A 59 14.07 -3.34 16.87
N ILE A 60 14.59 -2.98 15.69
CA ILE A 60 15.90 -3.40 15.23
C ILE A 60 16.75 -2.19 14.82
N TYR A 61 18.00 -2.18 15.24
CA TYR A 61 19.01 -1.23 14.80
C TYR A 61 20.22 -1.97 14.25
N VAL A 62 20.69 -1.62 13.06
CA VAL A 62 21.90 -2.19 12.46
C VAL A 62 22.84 -1.09 11.97
N TYR A 63 24.09 -1.14 12.43
CA TYR A 63 25.20 -0.30 11.98
C TYR A 63 26.28 -1.17 11.32
N ASP A 64 26.66 -0.83 10.09
CA ASP A 64 27.68 -1.55 9.32
C ASP A 64 27.43 -3.06 9.19
N GLY A 65 26.18 -3.50 8.98
CA GLY A 65 25.82 -4.91 9.04
C GLY A 65 24.84 -5.39 7.97
N ASN A 66 24.69 -6.72 7.89
CA ASN A 66 23.71 -7.36 7.03
C ASN A 66 22.51 -7.83 7.84
N ILE A 67 21.31 -7.69 7.28
CA ILE A 67 20.08 -8.19 7.88
C ILE A 67 19.25 -8.96 6.87
N SER A 68 18.80 -10.15 7.25
CA SER A 68 17.89 -10.98 6.46
C SER A 68 16.69 -11.36 7.33
N LEU A 69 15.51 -10.89 6.93
CA LEU A 69 14.25 -11.12 7.63
C LEU A 69 13.32 -11.90 6.73
N LEU A 70 12.87 -13.07 7.21
CA LEU A 70 11.95 -13.93 6.48
C LEU A 70 10.70 -14.21 7.34
N ASN A 71 9.54 -13.88 6.80
CA ASN A 71 8.24 -14.10 7.45
C ASN A 71 8.17 -13.47 8.85
N ILE A 72 8.40 -12.16 8.90
CA ILE A 72 8.44 -11.41 10.16
C ILE A 72 7.21 -10.54 10.31
N ILE A 73 6.61 -10.57 11.50
CA ILE A 73 5.57 -9.64 11.91
C ILE A 73 6.18 -8.58 12.81
N PHE A 74 6.06 -7.33 12.39
CA PHE A 74 6.30 -6.17 13.24
C PHE A 74 4.97 -5.54 13.66
N PHE A 75 4.82 -5.25 14.95
CA PHE A 75 3.60 -4.64 15.46
C PHE A 75 3.86 -3.57 16.52
N SER A 76 3.37 -2.36 16.29
CA SER A 76 3.35 -1.29 17.30
C SER A 76 4.73 -0.96 17.90
N ASN A 77 5.80 -1.06 17.10
CA ASN A 77 7.13 -0.65 17.52
C ASN A 77 7.33 0.85 17.28
N SER A 78 8.15 1.51 18.10
CA SER A 78 8.35 2.94 17.95
C SER A 78 9.76 3.44 18.29
N ALA A 79 10.16 4.51 17.59
CA ALA A 79 11.45 5.17 17.72
C ALA A 79 11.40 6.62 17.23
N GLN A 80 12.49 7.38 17.38
CA GLN A 80 12.63 8.67 16.69
C GLN A 80 12.71 8.48 15.17
N LEU A 81 13.53 7.54 14.72
CA LEU A 81 13.72 7.17 13.31
C LEU A 81 13.60 5.64 13.15
N GLY A 82 12.86 5.19 12.13
CA GLY A 82 12.72 3.77 11.84
C GLY A 82 11.91 3.04 12.93
N GLY A 83 10.58 3.13 12.88
CA GLY A 83 9.72 2.58 13.94
C GLY A 83 9.91 1.08 14.15
N ASP A 84 10.16 0.32 13.08
CA ASP A 84 10.60 -1.07 13.15
C ASP A 84 12.11 -1.17 13.04
N ILE A 85 12.66 -0.69 11.93
CA ILE A 85 14.05 -0.95 11.55
C ILE A 85 14.75 0.37 11.25
N TYR A 86 15.94 0.53 11.84
CA TYR A 86 16.89 1.56 11.47
C TYR A 86 18.17 0.92 10.95
N LEU A 87 18.58 1.30 9.74
CA LEU A 87 19.80 0.85 9.09
C LEU A 87 20.75 2.02 8.89
N THR A 88 22.01 1.86 9.26
CA THR A 88 23.02 2.89 8.99
C THR A 88 24.41 2.36 8.65
N GLY A 89 25.24 3.22 8.07
CA GLY A 89 26.59 2.90 7.63
C GLY A 89 26.59 2.10 6.32
N LYS A 90 27.34 1.00 6.28
CA LYS A 90 27.41 0.05 5.16
C LYS A 90 26.55 -1.19 5.44
N PHE A 91 25.46 -1.36 4.71
CA PHE A 91 24.54 -2.47 4.99
C PHE A 91 23.97 -3.16 3.75
N ASN A 92 23.49 -4.38 3.93
CA ASN A 92 22.56 -5.03 3.01
C ASN A 92 21.36 -5.57 3.79
N ALA A 93 20.15 -5.29 3.32
CA ALA A 93 18.92 -5.74 3.94
C ALA A 93 18.08 -6.54 2.94
N THR A 94 17.69 -7.76 3.33
CA THR A 94 16.70 -8.58 2.61
C THR A 94 15.48 -8.76 3.48
N LEU A 95 14.33 -8.28 3.01
CA LEU A 95 13.07 -8.24 3.72
C LEU A 95 12.03 -9.04 2.92
N ASP A 96 11.72 -10.25 3.35
CA ASP A 96 10.82 -11.16 2.64
C ASP A 96 9.64 -11.59 3.51
N HIS A 97 8.42 -11.45 2.99
CA HIS A 97 7.17 -11.71 3.73
C HIS A 97 7.06 -10.91 5.03
N ILE A 98 7.43 -9.63 4.99
CA ILE A 98 7.31 -8.76 6.17
C ILE A 98 5.89 -8.22 6.27
N LYS A 99 5.32 -8.25 7.47
CA LYS A 99 4.10 -7.55 7.81
C LYS A 99 4.37 -6.56 8.94
N SER A 100 4.43 -5.28 8.61
CA SER A 100 4.47 -4.21 9.61
C SER A 100 3.09 -3.58 9.79
N SER A 101 2.71 -3.33 11.04
CA SER A 101 1.46 -2.62 11.35
C SER A 101 1.55 -1.84 12.66
N LYS A 102 0.98 -0.63 12.65
CA LYS A 102 0.94 0.31 13.80
C LYS A 102 2.31 0.77 14.31
N SER A 103 3.40 0.40 13.64
CA SER A 103 4.72 0.91 13.98
C SER A 103 4.86 2.37 13.58
N MET A 104 5.64 3.12 14.36
CA MET A 104 5.69 4.58 14.27
C MET A 104 7.10 5.11 14.55
N ALA A 105 7.62 5.92 13.62
CA ALA A 105 8.74 6.81 13.91
C ALA A 105 8.19 8.21 14.18
N TYR A 106 8.72 8.90 15.20
CA TYR A 106 8.29 10.26 15.53
C TYR A 106 8.71 11.29 14.46
N ILE A 107 9.83 11.06 13.79
CA ILE A 107 10.35 11.97 12.76
C ILE A 107 10.00 11.40 11.37
N ILE A 108 10.74 10.40 10.87
CA ILE A 108 10.59 9.85 9.51
C ILE A 108 10.92 8.34 9.46
N GLY A 109 10.47 7.67 8.40
CA GLY A 109 10.61 6.24 8.22
C GLY A 109 9.73 5.46 9.19
N LYS A 110 8.41 5.57 9.03
CA LYS A 110 7.43 5.08 10.03
C LYS A 110 7.64 3.62 10.41
N CYS A 111 8.02 2.79 9.43
CA CYS A 111 8.46 1.42 9.64
C CYS A 111 9.98 1.33 9.50
N ILE A 112 10.54 1.80 8.37
CA ILE A 112 11.96 1.63 8.07
C ILE A 112 12.59 2.99 7.78
N TYR A 113 13.72 3.26 8.43
CA TYR A 113 14.62 4.35 8.07
C TYR A 113 15.98 3.77 7.71
N ALA A 114 16.59 4.29 6.65
CA ALA A 114 17.89 3.85 6.18
C ALA A 114 18.76 5.04 5.75
N ASP A 115 19.96 5.14 6.31
CA ASP A 115 20.93 6.20 6.04
C ASP A 115 22.34 5.65 5.82
N GLY A 116 22.99 6.05 4.74
CA GLY A 116 24.34 5.58 4.39
C GLY A 116 24.35 4.85 3.05
N THR A 117 25.16 3.80 2.94
CA THR A 117 25.40 3.11 1.67
C THR A 117 25.00 1.65 1.76
N GLY A 118 24.02 1.25 0.97
CA GLY A 118 23.53 -0.11 1.05
C GLY A 118 22.45 -0.45 0.05
N ILE A 119 22.03 -1.71 0.09
CA ILE A 119 20.93 -2.23 -0.72
C ILE A 119 19.83 -2.75 0.21
N ILE A 120 18.60 -2.35 -0.06
CA ILE A 120 17.39 -2.92 0.57
C ILE A 120 16.59 -3.63 -0.50
N THR A 121 16.38 -4.92 -0.32
CA THR A 121 15.49 -5.73 -1.17
C THR A 121 14.25 -6.08 -0.37
N VAL A 122 13.09 -5.64 -0.84
CA VAL A 122 11.81 -5.89 -0.20
C VAL A 122 10.97 -6.79 -1.09
N ASN A 123 10.56 -7.95 -0.59
CA ASN A 123 9.76 -8.93 -1.31
C ASN A 123 8.51 -9.35 -0.52
N ARG A 124 7.37 -9.54 -1.20
CA ARG A 124 6.12 -10.10 -0.63
C ARG A 124 5.67 -9.47 0.69
N SER A 125 5.99 -8.20 0.90
CA SER A 125 5.83 -7.49 2.17
C SER A 125 4.69 -6.47 2.14
N GLN A 126 4.18 -6.14 3.32
CA GLN A 126 3.10 -5.19 3.57
C GLN A 126 3.47 -4.30 4.77
N PHE A 127 3.45 -2.98 4.55
CA PHE A 127 3.72 -1.98 5.59
C PHE A 127 2.46 -1.14 5.78
N ASN A 128 1.66 -1.48 6.79
CA ASN A 128 0.40 -0.81 7.10
C ASN A 128 0.63 0.25 8.17
N TYR A 129 0.48 1.52 7.84
CA TYR A 129 0.72 2.61 8.77
C TYR A 129 -0.48 3.56 8.80
N HIS A 130 -0.61 4.32 9.89
CA HIS A 130 -1.87 4.95 10.30
C HIS A 130 -2.06 6.42 9.83
N ILE A 131 -1.05 7.03 9.22
CA ILE A 131 -1.00 8.47 8.89
C ILE A 131 -0.33 8.65 7.54
N GLU A 132 -0.68 9.65 6.72
CA GLU A 132 -0.22 9.85 5.32
C GLU A 132 1.32 9.97 5.07
N GLU A 133 2.14 9.71 6.08
CA GLU A 133 3.60 9.81 6.08
C GLU A 133 4.27 8.52 5.59
N GLU A 134 5.59 8.48 5.40
CA GLU A 134 6.19 7.44 4.56
C GLU A 134 6.64 6.20 5.38
N ALA A 135 6.15 5.02 4.99
CA ALA A 135 6.46 3.77 5.67
C ALA A 135 7.97 3.49 5.68
N ILE A 136 8.59 3.75 4.54
CA ILE A 136 10.01 3.52 4.31
C ILE A 136 10.61 4.84 3.87
N TYR A 137 11.69 5.23 4.53
CA TYR A 137 12.48 6.39 4.20
C TYR A 137 13.93 5.96 3.96
N CYS A 138 14.51 6.42 2.85
CA CYS A 138 15.90 6.16 2.49
C CYS A 138 16.60 7.49 2.16
N GLU A 139 17.77 7.72 2.77
CA GLU A 139 18.67 8.80 2.42
C GLU A 139 19.47 8.49 1.15
N ASP A 140 20.24 9.48 0.70
CA ASP A 140 21.15 9.36 -0.43
C ASP A 140 22.19 8.24 -0.19
N GLY A 141 22.42 7.40 -1.21
CA GLY A 141 23.36 6.27 -1.14
C GLY A 141 22.71 4.91 -0.86
N VAL A 142 21.44 4.89 -0.45
CA VAL A 142 20.66 3.67 -0.26
C VAL A 142 19.90 3.31 -1.54
N ASN A 143 20.14 2.11 -2.07
CA ASN A 143 19.38 1.57 -3.19
C ASN A 143 18.28 0.65 -2.66
N ILE A 144 17.03 0.93 -3.00
CA ILE A 144 15.90 0.08 -2.58
C ILE A 144 15.19 -0.52 -3.80
N THR A 145 14.84 -1.80 -3.69
CA THR A 145 14.09 -2.55 -4.69
C THR A 145 12.86 -3.20 -4.06
N PHE A 146 11.77 -3.20 -4.81
CA PHE A 146 10.50 -3.79 -4.39
C PHE A 146 10.08 -4.84 -5.42
N ASP A 147 9.79 -6.05 -4.95
CA ASP A 147 9.23 -7.13 -5.75
C ASP A 147 7.99 -7.76 -5.06
N ASN A 148 6.93 -8.03 -5.82
CA ASN A 148 5.71 -8.69 -5.33
C ASN A 148 5.09 -8.12 -4.03
N ASN A 149 5.31 -6.84 -3.71
CA ASN A 149 4.82 -6.20 -2.49
C ASN A 149 3.42 -5.62 -2.65
N ARG A 150 2.60 -5.60 -1.60
CA ARG A 150 1.34 -4.84 -1.60
C ARG A 150 1.68 -3.35 -1.38
N LYS A 151 1.17 -2.45 -2.25
CA LYS A 151 1.52 -1.02 -2.37
C LYS A 151 2.24 -0.45 -1.13
N PRO A 152 3.59 -0.48 -1.11
CA PRO A 152 4.33 0.26 -0.12
C PRO A 152 4.31 1.73 -0.52
N LEU A 153 3.97 2.61 0.40
CA LEU A 153 4.13 4.05 0.22
C LEU A 153 5.55 4.41 0.70
N LEU A 154 6.37 4.89 -0.23
CA LEU A 154 7.81 5.13 -0.10
C LEU A 154 8.10 6.60 -0.39
N ARG A 155 9.04 7.20 0.36
CA ARG A 155 9.74 8.44 -0.04
C ARG A 155 11.23 8.26 0.10
N GLN A 156 11.95 8.83 -0.86
CA GLN A 156 13.40 8.87 -0.92
C GLN A 156 13.81 10.32 -1.17
N ASN A 157 14.88 10.79 -0.54
CA ASN A 157 15.47 12.07 -0.92
C ASN A 157 16.00 11.98 -2.36
N ALA A 158 15.67 12.97 -3.18
CA ALA A 158 15.77 12.87 -4.62
C ALA A 158 17.22 13.05 -5.11
N THR A 159 17.94 11.95 -5.38
CA THR A 159 18.77 11.80 -6.59
C THR A 159 19.30 10.36 -6.78
N ARG A 160 18.71 9.64 -7.75
CA ARG A 160 19.19 8.41 -8.44
C ARG A 160 18.56 7.06 -8.06
N ASN A 161 18.20 6.37 -9.15
CA ASN A 161 17.98 4.93 -9.34
C ASN A 161 17.00 4.22 -8.41
N ILE A 162 15.74 4.61 -8.55
CA ILE A 162 14.64 3.69 -8.28
C ILE A 162 14.64 2.61 -9.39
N ASN A 163 15.30 1.47 -9.15
CA ASN A 163 14.94 0.23 -9.84
C ASN A 163 13.65 -0.33 -9.19
N VAL A 164 12.55 0.41 -9.33
CA VAL A 164 11.21 -0.18 -9.18
C VAL A 164 11.03 -1.04 -10.41
N ILE A 165 11.46 -2.30 -10.29
CA ILE A 165 11.06 -3.33 -11.25
C ILE A 165 9.54 -3.32 -11.19
N LYS A 166 8.96 -2.97 -12.33
CA LYS A 166 7.55 -2.65 -12.50
C LYS A 166 6.67 -3.66 -11.77
N TYR A 167 5.77 -3.11 -10.96
CA TYR A 167 4.57 -3.75 -10.48
C TYR A 167 3.90 -4.53 -11.63
N GLN A 168 4.04 -5.85 -11.67
CA GLN A 168 3.12 -6.71 -12.42
C GLN A 168 1.85 -6.81 -11.57
N GLN A 169 1.06 -5.74 -11.55
CA GLN A 169 -0.35 -5.92 -11.24
C GLN A 169 -0.86 -6.91 -12.29
N LYS A 170 -1.16 -8.15 -11.88
CA LYS A 170 -2.30 -8.84 -12.49
C LYS A 170 -3.48 -7.91 -12.25
N VAL A 171 -3.71 -7.00 -13.18
CA VAL A 171 -4.95 -6.26 -13.28
C VAL A 171 -6.00 -7.34 -13.52
N LYS A 172 -6.58 -7.87 -12.44
CA LYS A 172 -7.95 -8.35 -12.50
C LYS A 172 -8.73 -7.10 -12.86
N VAL A 173 -8.97 -6.91 -14.15
CA VAL A 173 -9.92 -5.93 -14.65
C VAL A 173 -11.22 -6.26 -13.93
N LYS A 174 -11.53 -5.48 -12.89
CA LYS A 174 -12.84 -5.52 -12.26
C LYS A 174 -13.82 -5.26 -13.40
N LYS A 175 -14.75 -6.20 -13.61
CA LYS A 175 -15.85 -6.19 -14.59
C LYS A 175 -16.81 -4.98 -14.48
N GLU A 176 -16.41 -3.90 -13.81
CA GLU A 176 -17.26 -2.74 -13.53
C GLU A 176 -17.33 -1.79 -14.73
N THR A 177 -16.31 -1.72 -15.59
CA THR A 177 -16.33 -0.84 -16.77
C THR A 177 -17.32 -1.32 -17.84
N HIS A 178 -17.54 -2.63 -17.96
CA HIS A 178 -18.53 -3.18 -18.89
C HIS A 178 -19.96 -2.95 -18.40
N TYR A 179 -20.20 -2.92 -17.09
CA TYR A 179 -21.53 -2.66 -16.53
C TYR A 179 -21.98 -1.22 -16.79
N ILE A 180 -21.10 -0.23 -16.60
CA ILE A 180 -21.43 1.18 -16.84
C ILE A 180 -21.68 1.44 -18.33
N LEU A 181 -20.85 0.88 -19.22
CA LEU A 181 -21.04 1.03 -20.67
C LEU A 181 -22.34 0.33 -21.15
N PHE A 182 -22.66 -0.85 -20.62
CA PHE A 182 -23.89 -1.57 -20.94
C PHE A 182 -25.14 -0.85 -20.41
N VAL A 183 -25.09 -0.31 -19.20
CA VAL A 183 -26.18 0.50 -18.62
C VAL A 183 -26.38 1.79 -19.42
N MET A 184 -25.30 2.48 -19.82
CA MET A 184 -25.36 3.69 -20.65
C MET A 184 -25.94 3.42 -22.05
N LEU A 185 -25.49 2.35 -22.74
CA LEU A 185 -26.07 1.95 -24.04
C LEU A 185 -27.54 1.55 -23.92
N SER A 186 -27.93 0.86 -22.83
CA SER A 186 -29.33 0.47 -22.62
C SER A 186 -30.23 1.69 -22.39
N PHE A 187 -29.76 2.70 -21.66
CA PHE A 187 -30.50 3.94 -21.43
C PHE A 187 -30.72 4.73 -22.71
N VAL A 188 -29.69 4.89 -23.54
CA VAL A 188 -29.81 5.58 -24.84
C VAL A 188 -30.81 4.85 -25.75
N THR A 189 -30.75 3.53 -25.79
CA THR A 189 -31.68 2.72 -26.60
C THR A 189 -33.14 2.87 -26.12
N ILE A 190 -33.38 2.85 -24.80
CA ILE A 190 -34.71 3.02 -24.22
C ILE A 190 -35.28 4.42 -24.54
N VAL A 191 -34.46 5.47 -24.42
CA VAL A 191 -34.88 6.84 -24.74
C VAL A 191 -35.24 6.98 -26.22
N VAL A 192 -34.43 6.43 -27.13
CA VAL A 192 -34.73 6.45 -28.58
C VAL A 192 -36.03 5.71 -28.91
N VAL A 193 -36.26 4.54 -28.29
CA VAL A 193 -37.51 3.79 -28.47
C VAL A 193 -38.72 4.56 -27.92
N LEU A 194 -38.61 5.18 -26.74
CA LEU A 194 -39.69 5.98 -26.17
C LEU A 194 -40.03 7.19 -27.04
N VAL A 195 -39.03 7.91 -27.55
CA VAL A 195 -39.22 9.03 -28.47
C VAL A 195 -39.90 8.57 -29.76
N ALA A 196 -39.46 7.44 -30.34
CA ALA A 196 -40.07 6.87 -31.54
C ALA A 196 -41.53 6.43 -31.31
N VAL A 197 -41.83 5.80 -30.17
CA VAL A 197 -43.19 5.39 -29.79
C VAL A 197 -44.07 6.62 -29.57
N TYR A 198 -43.55 7.66 -28.92
CA TYR A 198 -44.30 8.90 -28.69
C TYR A 198 -44.58 9.65 -29.99
N ALA A 199 -43.59 9.76 -30.88
CA ALA A 199 -43.74 10.35 -32.20
C ALA A 199 -44.77 9.58 -33.06
N ASN A 200 -44.74 8.25 -33.04
CA ASN A 200 -45.70 7.42 -33.77
C ASN A 200 -47.13 7.54 -33.19
N ARG A 201 -47.28 7.61 -31.86
CA ARG A 201 -48.58 7.88 -31.22
C ARG A 201 -49.11 9.28 -31.55
N ALA A 202 -48.25 10.30 -31.56
CA ALA A 202 -48.62 11.67 -31.94
C ALA A 202 -49.06 11.74 -33.41
N MET A 203 -48.34 11.08 -34.33
CA MET A 203 -48.73 11.01 -35.74
C MET A 203 -50.05 10.25 -35.96
N LYS A 204 -50.27 9.13 -35.24
CA LYS A 204 -51.55 8.41 -35.29
C LYS A 204 -52.70 9.25 -34.74
N ARG A 205 -52.51 9.99 -33.65
CA ARG A 205 -53.51 10.95 -33.13
C ARG A 205 -53.84 12.05 -34.15
N GLY A 206 -52.82 12.65 -34.77
CA GLY A 206 -53.03 13.67 -35.81
C GLY A 206 -53.84 13.15 -37.01
N LYS A 207 -53.58 11.92 -37.46
CA LYS A 207 -54.38 11.28 -38.52
C LYS A 207 -55.81 10.94 -38.09
N VAL A 208 -56.02 10.56 -36.83
CA VAL A 208 -57.37 10.27 -36.30
C VAL A 208 -58.22 11.55 -36.20
N GLU A 209 -57.65 12.67 -35.76
CA GLU A 209 -58.37 13.95 -35.74
C GLU A 209 -58.71 14.45 -37.15
N GLN A 210 -57.82 14.23 -38.11
CA GLN A 210 -58.07 14.55 -39.52
C GLN A 210 -59.22 13.71 -40.10
N ILE A 211 -59.26 12.41 -39.82
CA ILE A 211 -60.34 11.50 -40.23
C ILE A 211 -61.66 11.85 -39.54
N LEU A 212 -61.65 12.19 -38.24
CA LEU A 212 -62.85 12.62 -37.51
C LEU A 212 -63.41 13.94 -38.05
N HIS A 213 -62.54 14.88 -38.44
CA HIS A 213 -62.95 16.12 -39.07
C HIS A 213 -63.54 15.91 -40.47
N GLU A 214 -63.00 14.99 -41.28
CA GLU A 214 -63.57 14.61 -42.57
C GLU A 214 -64.91 13.86 -42.44
N LEU A 215 -65.03 12.95 -41.46
CA LEU A 215 -66.29 12.25 -41.17
C LEU A 215 -67.39 13.19 -40.63
N GLY A 216 -67.02 14.21 -39.84
CA GLY A 216 -67.96 15.25 -39.40
C GLY A 216 -68.56 16.05 -40.57
N LYS A 217 -67.75 16.41 -41.57
CA LYS A 217 -68.21 17.09 -42.79
C LYS A 217 -69.09 16.20 -43.68
N ALA A 218 -68.88 14.89 -43.66
CA ALA A 218 -69.68 13.93 -44.44
C ALA A 218 -71.08 13.67 -43.85
N ASN A 219 -71.30 13.88 -42.55
CA ASN A 219 -72.61 13.71 -41.92
C ASN A 219 -73.56 14.91 -42.09
N ASP A 220 -73.03 16.13 -42.25
CA ASP A 220 -73.84 17.34 -42.51
C ASP A 220 -74.41 17.41 -43.94
N THR A 221 -74.05 16.48 -44.82
CA THR A 221 -74.54 16.43 -46.22
C THR A 221 -75.61 15.37 -46.48
N LYS A 222 -76.06 14.62 -45.46
CA LYS A 222 -77.10 13.56 -45.61
C LYS A 222 -78.41 13.74 -44.82
N PHE A 223 -78.60 14.86 -44.14
CA PHE A 223 -79.92 15.28 -43.64
C PHE A 223 -80.30 16.65 -44.22
N LYS A 224 -80.74 16.62 -45.48
CA LYS A 224 -81.63 17.63 -46.05
C LYS A 224 -83.05 17.09 -46.01
#